data_AF-A0A967M591-F1
#
_entry.id   AF-A0A967M591-F1
#
_cell.length_a   1.000
_cell.length_b   1.000
_cell.length_c   1.000
_cell.angle_alpha   90.00
_cell.angle_beta   90.00
_cell.angle_gamma   90.00
#
_symmetry.space_group_name_H-M   'P 1'
#
loop_
_entity.id
_entity.type
_entity.pdbx_description
1 polymer ?
#
loop_
_entity_poly.entity_id
_entity_poly.type
_entity_poly.pdbx_seq_one_letter_code
_entity_poly.pdbx_strand_id
1 'polypeptide(L)'
;PVASAGVNRILALLRRELPRLCEPHRIPQVDVSEGDDGALRIVVHYIGRKAERLAEELAALAQKAGAAVFMQSGRKTTLRRISGDEDLVIIPRLEPKMTLKYGPGGFAQVNLAQNRTLVQAVTEAASLTGKERLLDLFCGMGNFSLPLAARAGRVVGVEDYPSSITSARSNARDNAAGNADFHARPAQGALAELSAEGPFDT
;
A
#
# COMPACT_ATOMS: atom_id res chain seq x y z
N PRO A 1 -13.70 -19.11 -4.30
CA PRO A 1 -13.91 -17.64 -4.45
C PRO A 1 -12.57 -16.96 -4.75
N VAL A 2 -12.55 -15.91 -5.58
CA VAL A 2 -11.31 -15.23 -6.01
C VAL A 2 -10.76 -14.31 -4.90
N ALA A 3 -11.63 -13.72 -4.07
CA ALA A 3 -11.24 -12.92 -2.91
C ALA A 3 -11.04 -13.78 -1.65
N SER A 4 -10.26 -13.25 -0.69
CA SER A 4 -10.04 -13.87 0.62
C SER A 4 -11.31 -13.99 1.46
N ALA A 5 -11.27 -14.81 2.52
CA ALA A 5 -12.42 -14.99 3.42
C ALA A 5 -12.81 -13.70 4.15
N GLY A 6 -11.82 -12.90 4.58
CA GLY A 6 -12.05 -11.60 5.21
C GLY A 6 -12.78 -10.63 4.29
N VAL A 7 -12.26 -10.44 3.08
CA VAL A 7 -12.90 -9.59 2.06
C VAL A 7 -14.31 -10.07 1.73
N ASN A 8 -14.54 -11.38 1.53
CA ASN A 8 -15.89 -11.89 1.25
C ASN A 8 -16.89 -11.62 2.39
N ARG A 9 -16.47 -11.72 3.66
CA ARG A 9 -17.32 -11.33 4.80
C ARG A 9 -17.70 -9.86 4.75
N ILE A 10 -16.73 -8.99 4.50
CA ILE A 10 -16.98 -7.54 4.40
C ILE A 10 -17.92 -7.24 3.24
N LEU A 11 -17.74 -7.85 2.08
CA LEU A 11 -18.66 -7.67 0.94
C LEU A 11 -20.09 -8.09 1.28
N ALA A 12 -20.28 -9.20 2.00
CA ALA A 12 -21.60 -9.63 2.45
C ALA A 12 -22.24 -8.64 3.45
N LEU A 13 -21.44 -8.09 4.37
CA LEU A 13 -21.88 -7.03 5.30
C LEU A 13 -22.27 -5.76 4.54
N LEU A 14 -21.40 -5.27 3.65
CA LEU A 14 -21.61 -4.06 2.87
C LEU A 14 -22.88 -4.14 2.01
N ARG A 15 -23.16 -5.28 1.38
CA ARG A 15 -24.41 -5.49 0.61
C ARG A 15 -25.68 -5.26 1.43
N ARG A 16 -25.65 -5.55 2.73
CA ARG A 16 -26.79 -5.36 3.64
C ARG A 16 -26.86 -3.96 4.23
N GLU A 17 -25.70 -3.40 4.59
CA GLU A 17 -25.64 -2.14 5.35
C GLU A 17 -25.56 -0.89 4.45
N LEU A 18 -24.87 -0.94 3.29
CA LEU A 18 -24.70 0.22 2.40
C LEU A 18 -26.03 0.86 1.98
N PRO A 19 -27.08 0.12 1.59
CA PRO A 19 -28.36 0.75 1.20
C PRO A 19 -29.06 1.52 2.33
N ARG A 20 -28.65 1.31 3.58
CA ARG A 20 -29.22 1.95 4.78
C ARG A 20 -28.46 3.19 5.22
N LEU A 21 -27.28 3.44 4.65
CA LEU A 21 -26.48 4.63 4.93
C LEU A 21 -27.16 5.87 4.34
N CYS A 22 -26.76 7.04 4.81
CA CYS A 22 -27.21 8.31 4.28
C CYS A 22 -26.62 8.55 2.89
N GLU A 23 -27.46 9.04 1.96
CA GLU A 23 -27.09 9.28 0.56
C GLU A 23 -26.33 8.10 -0.10
N PRO A 24 -26.84 6.85 -0.06
CA PRO A 24 -26.08 5.68 -0.47
C PRO A 24 -25.76 5.69 -1.98
N HIS A 25 -26.62 6.34 -2.78
CA HIS A 25 -26.41 6.61 -4.20
C HIS A 25 -25.28 7.62 -4.49
N ARG A 26 -24.70 8.25 -3.45
CA ARG A 26 -23.53 9.15 -3.52
C ARG A 26 -22.24 8.45 -3.08
N ILE A 27 -22.25 7.13 -2.92
CA ILE A 27 -21.07 6.29 -2.68
C ILE A 27 -20.74 5.55 -3.99
N PRO A 28 -19.97 6.17 -4.91
CA PRO A 28 -19.66 5.54 -6.20
C PRO A 28 -18.76 4.31 -6.11
N GLN A 29 -17.96 4.20 -5.05
CA GLN A 29 -16.93 3.18 -4.92
C GLN A 29 -16.67 2.85 -3.45
N VAL A 30 -16.40 1.58 -3.17
CA VAL A 30 -15.90 1.10 -1.88
C VAL A 30 -14.75 0.15 -2.15
N ASP A 31 -13.57 0.46 -1.60
CA ASP A 31 -12.42 -0.42 -1.66
C ASP A 31 -12.35 -1.24 -0.38
N VAL A 32 -12.09 -2.54 -0.52
CA VAL A 32 -11.85 -3.45 0.61
C VAL A 32 -10.51 -4.11 0.41
N SER A 33 -9.66 -4.06 1.43
CA SER A 33 -8.33 -4.64 1.41
C SER A 33 -8.08 -5.45 2.68
N GLU A 34 -7.28 -6.50 2.57
CA GLU A 34 -6.85 -7.35 3.68
C GLU A 34 -5.33 -7.45 3.68
N GLY A 35 -4.71 -7.26 4.84
CA GLY A 35 -3.29 -7.50 5.07
C GLY A 35 -2.98 -8.97 5.33
N ASP A 36 -1.71 -9.34 5.26
CA ASP A 36 -1.24 -10.70 5.58
C ASP A 36 -1.43 -11.09 7.05
N ASP A 37 -1.60 -10.12 7.93
CA ASP A 37 -1.96 -10.28 9.35
C ASP A 37 -3.48 -10.44 9.58
N GLY A 38 -4.29 -10.41 8.51
CA GLY A 38 -5.74 -10.49 8.57
C GLY A 38 -6.43 -9.16 8.91
N ALA A 39 -5.68 -8.06 9.07
CA ALA A 39 -6.27 -6.74 9.25
C ALA A 39 -7.07 -6.35 7.99
N LEU A 40 -8.27 -5.79 8.20
CA LEU A 40 -9.17 -5.39 7.13
C LEU A 40 -9.30 -3.87 7.08
N ARG A 41 -9.34 -3.33 5.87
CA ARG A 41 -9.55 -1.90 5.63
C ARG A 41 -10.65 -1.67 4.59
N ILE A 42 -11.51 -0.69 4.87
CA ILE A 42 -12.57 -0.23 3.98
C ILE A 42 -12.32 1.24 3.67
N VAL A 43 -12.28 1.60 2.39
CA VAL A 43 -12.25 3.00 1.94
C VAL A 43 -13.56 3.29 1.21
N VAL A 44 -14.36 4.20 1.76
CA VAL A 44 -15.63 4.64 1.18
C VAL A 44 -15.40 5.93 0.42
N HIS A 45 -15.59 5.90 -0.90
CA HIS A 45 -15.52 7.11 -1.72
C HIS A 45 -16.89 7.77 -1.73
N TYR A 46 -16.95 9.04 -1.35
CA TYR A 46 -18.20 9.75 -1.14
C TYR A 46 -18.24 11.09 -1.87
N ILE A 47 -19.35 11.35 -2.58
CA ILE A 47 -19.58 12.58 -3.35
C ILE A 47 -20.85 13.34 -2.91
N GLY A 48 -21.40 12.99 -1.75
CA GLY A 48 -22.60 13.61 -1.19
C GLY A 48 -22.29 14.86 -0.36
N ARG A 49 -23.31 15.39 0.31
CA ARG A 49 -23.19 16.63 1.11
C ARG A 49 -23.26 16.37 2.61
N LYS A 50 -23.72 15.19 3.03
CA LYS A 50 -23.89 14.80 4.44
C LYS A 50 -22.68 14.06 5.01
N ALA A 51 -21.46 14.58 4.83
CA ALA A 51 -20.22 13.88 5.20
C ALA A 51 -20.13 13.53 6.69
N GLU A 52 -20.52 14.43 7.59
CA GLU A 52 -20.48 14.17 9.04
C GLU A 52 -21.46 13.08 9.47
N ARG A 53 -22.69 13.13 8.93
CA ARG A 53 -23.68 12.07 9.19
C ARG A 53 -23.20 10.72 8.66
N LEU A 54 -22.61 10.69 7.47
CA LEU A 54 -22.05 9.45 6.92
C LEU A 54 -20.90 8.95 7.79
N ALA A 55 -20.03 9.83 8.30
CA ALA A 55 -18.93 9.46 9.17
C ALA A 55 -19.41 8.76 10.46
N GLU A 56 -20.48 9.24 11.09
CA GLU A 56 -21.10 8.59 12.27
C GLU A 56 -21.63 7.19 11.94
N GLU A 57 -22.36 7.05 10.82
CA GLU A 57 -22.90 5.77 10.37
C GLU A 57 -21.78 4.77 9.97
N LEU A 58 -20.70 5.27 9.37
CA LEU A 58 -19.50 4.49 9.04
C LEU A 58 -18.72 4.04 10.28
N ALA A 59 -18.72 4.81 11.37
CA ALA A 59 -18.12 4.38 12.63
C ALA A 59 -18.86 3.17 13.22
N ALA A 60 -20.19 3.16 13.14
CA ALA A 60 -21.00 2.00 13.55
C ALA A 60 -20.78 0.79 12.61
N LEU A 61 -20.59 1.03 11.31
CA LEU A 61 -20.23 -0.02 10.36
C LEU A 61 -18.85 -0.62 10.66
N ALA A 62 -17.86 0.21 11.02
CA ALA A 62 -16.51 -0.23 11.35
C ALA A 62 -16.51 -1.24 12.51
N GLN A 63 -17.28 -0.98 13.57
CA GLN A 63 -17.42 -1.89 14.70
C GLN A 63 -18.02 -3.24 14.30
N LYS A 64 -19.08 -3.24 13.46
CA LYS A 64 -19.68 -4.47 12.94
C LYS A 64 -18.74 -5.25 12.02
N ALA A 65 -17.92 -4.53 11.26
CA ALA A 65 -16.99 -5.09 10.30
C ALA A 65 -15.73 -5.69 10.94
N GLY A 66 -15.33 -5.17 12.11
CA GLY A 66 -14.00 -5.46 12.67
C GLY A 66 -12.88 -5.00 11.72
N ALA A 67 -13.09 -3.87 11.05
CA ALA A 67 -12.19 -3.34 10.03
C ALA A 67 -11.92 -1.85 10.27
N ALA A 68 -10.74 -1.39 9.87
CA ALA A 68 -10.46 0.03 9.78
C ALA A 68 -11.29 0.65 8.65
N VAL A 69 -11.86 1.83 8.88
CA VAL A 69 -12.74 2.50 7.92
C VAL A 69 -12.25 3.92 7.66
N PHE A 70 -12.19 4.27 6.39
CA PHE A 70 -11.82 5.58 5.88
C PHE A 70 -12.88 6.09 4.93
N MET A 71 -13.03 7.41 4.86
CA MET A 71 -13.90 8.08 3.91
C MET A 71 -13.05 9.03 3.06
N GLN A 72 -13.16 8.94 1.74
CA GLN A 72 -12.54 9.88 0.82
C GLN A 72 -13.62 10.76 0.17
N SER A 73 -13.48 12.07 0.29
CA SER A 73 -14.43 13.05 -0.26
C SER A 73 -13.74 13.96 -1.27
N GLY A 74 -13.73 13.56 -2.54
CA GLY A 74 -13.05 14.29 -3.62
C GLY A 74 -11.66 13.72 -3.93
N ARG A 75 -10.61 14.55 -3.89
CA ARG A 75 -9.23 14.15 -4.26
C ARG A 75 -8.66 13.12 -3.25
N LYS A 76 -7.64 12.34 -3.64
CA LYS A 76 -6.94 11.39 -2.75
C LYS A 76 -6.46 12.01 -1.43
N THR A 77 -6.11 13.30 -1.43
CA THR A 77 -5.65 14.04 -0.25
C THR A 77 -6.75 14.33 0.79
N THR A 78 -8.00 13.97 0.51
CA THR A 78 -9.17 14.21 1.39
C THR A 78 -9.55 13.00 2.23
N LEU A 79 -8.69 11.98 2.24
CA LEU A 79 -8.94 10.76 2.98
C LEU A 79 -9.00 11.06 4.49
N ARG A 80 -10.16 10.79 5.09
CA ARG A 80 -10.44 10.94 6.51
C ARG A 80 -10.52 9.57 7.16
N ARG A 81 -9.77 9.38 8.25
CA ARG A 81 -9.92 8.22 9.14
C ARG A 81 -11.25 8.32 9.90
N ILE A 82 -12.04 7.25 9.87
CA ILE A 82 -13.26 7.11 10.66
C ILE A 82 -12.98 6.24 11.89
N SER A 83 -12.30 5.10 11.71
CA SER A 83 -11.96 4.18 12.80
C SER A 83 -10.83 3.24 12.42
N GLY A 84 -10.11 2.70 13.43
CA GLY A 84 -9.06 1.70 13.28
C GLY A 84 -7.69 2.25 12.87
N ASP A 85 -6.74 1.33 12.73
CA ASP A 85 -5.37 1.64 12.30
C ASP A 85 -5.29 1.92 10.79
N GLU A 86 -4.28 2.68 10.39
CA GLU A 86 -4.10 3.11 9.00
C GLU A 86 -3.49 2.04 8.12
N ASP A 87 -2.49 1.35 8.63
CA ASP A 87 -1.61 0.52 7.82
C ASP A 87 -2.14 -0.91 7.66
N LEU A 88 -1.98 -1.44 6.46
CA LEU A 88 -2.06 -2.86 6.20
C LEU A 88 -0.65 -3.43 6.03
N VAL A 89 -0.51 -4.71 6.34
CA VAL A 89 0.76 -5.43 6.33
C VAL A 89 0.86 -6.37 5.13
N ILE A 90 2.03 -6.40 4.50
CA ILE A 90 2.44 -7.37 3.49
C ILE A 90 3.71 -8.06 3.98
N ILE A 91 3.75 -9.38 3.86
CA ILE A 91 4.89 -10.21 4.25
C ILE A 91 5.41 -10.92 2.99
N PRO A 92 6.45 -10.38 2.34
CA PRO A 92 7.22 -11.08 1.32
C PRO A 92 7.72 -12.43 1.85
N ARG A 93 7.71 -13.46 0.99
CA ARG A 93 8.21 -14.81 1.35
C ARG A 93 9.65 -14.98 0.90
N LEU A 94 10.51 -14.12 1.39
CA LEU A 94 11.95 -14.11 1.13
C LEU A 94 12.71 -13.99 2.44
N GLU A 95 13.97 -14.40 2.44
CA GLU A 95 14.90 -14.14 3.53
C GLU A 95 15.77 -12.91 3.21
N PRO A 96 16.03 -12.04 4.20
CA PRO A 96 15.54 -12.09 5.58
C PRO A 96 14.02 -11.80 5.66
N LYS A 97 13.35 -12.39 6.67
CA LYS A 97 11.95 -12.08 6.96
C LYS A 97 11.74 -10.58 7.11
N MET A 98 10.74 -10.06 6.40
CA MET A 98 10.40 -8.64 6.41
C MET A 98 8.91 -8.41 6.49
N THR A 99 8.55 -7.27 7.10
CA THR A 99 7.18 -6.80 7.22
C THR A 99 7.09 -5.44 6.56
N LEU A 100 6.24 -5.32 5.55
CA LEU A 100 6.05 -4.10 4.78
C LEU A 100 4.68 -3.51 5.09
N LYS A 101 4.63 -2.27 5.60
CA LYS A 101 3.40 -1.55 5.94
C LYS A 101 3.05 -0.51 4.90
N TYR A 102 1.78 -0.43 4.51
CA TYR A 102 1.28 0.63 3.63
C TYR A 102 -0.02 1.26 4.14
N GLY A 103 -0.02 2.59 4.14
CA GLY A 103 -1.17 3.39 4.51
C GLY A 103 -2.29 3.37 3.48
N PRO A 104 -3.44 3.97 3.81
CA PRO A 104 -4.56 4.06 2.89
C PRO A 104 -4.27 5.06 1.77
N GLY A 105 -4.79 4.78 0.57
CA GLY A 105 -4.47 5.54 -0.65
C GLY A 105 -3.13 5.19 -1.30
N GLY A 106 -2.23 4.51 -0.58
CA GLY A 106 -1.03 3.88 -1.14
C GLY A 106 -1.38 2.64 -1.97
N PHE A 107 -0.64 2.44 -3.06
CA PHE A 107 -0.82 1.25 -3.91
C PHE A 107 -0.19 0.01 -3.27
N ALA A 108 -0.90 -1.10 -3.35
CA ALA A 108 -0.41 -2.43 -3.07
C ALA A 108 -1.02 -3.43 -4.04
N GLN A 109 -0.31 -4.53 -4.28
CA GLN A 109 -0.84 -5.62 -5.10
C GLN A 109 -2.05 -6.26 -4.44
N VAL A 110 -3.20 -6.29 -5.14
CA VAL A 110 -4.46 -6.83 -4.61
C VAL A 110 -4.34 -8.33 -4.28
N ASN A 111 -3.55 -9.07 -5.06
CA ASN A 111 -3.30 -10.48 -4.83
C ASN A 111 -1.93 -10.68 -4.17
N LEU A 112 -1.92 -10.78 -2.83
CA LEU A 112 -0.69 -10.93 -2.06
C LEU A 112 0.07 -12.24 -2.38
N ALA A 113 -0.63 -13.31 -2.78
CA ALA A 113 0.03 -14.56 -3.18
C ALA A 113 0.79 -14.40 -4.50
N GLN A 114 0.19 -13.74 -5.49
CA GLN A 114 0.87 -13.41 -6.74
C GLN A 114 1.97 -12.37 -6.53
N ASN A 115 1.75 -11.39 -5.66
CA ASN A 115 2.78 -10.41 -5.29
C ASN A 115 4.06 -11.09 -4.79
N ARG A 116 3.93 -12.06 -3.87
CA ARG A 116 5.08 -12.83 -3.36
C ARG A 116 5.80 -13.57 -4.48
N THR A 117 5.05 -14.21 -5.36
CA THR A 117 5.60 -14.94 -6.51
C THR A 117 6.36 -13.99 -7.44
N LEU A 118 5.80 -12.80 -7.70
CA LEU A 118 6.40 -11.78 -8.54
C LEU A 118 7.66 -11.18 -7.90
N VAL A 119 7.61 -10.82 -6.62
CA VAL A 119 8.75 -10.31 -5.87
C VAL A 119 9.88 -11.34 -5.85
N GLN A 120 9.55 -12.63 -5.63
CA GLN A 120 10.54 -13.70 -5.70
C GLN A 120 11.15 -13.82 -7.10
N ALA A 121 10.33 -13.87 -8.15
CA ALA A 121 10.79 -14.00 -9.52
C ALA A 121 11.70 -12.82 -9.94
N VAL A 122 11.35 -11.58 -9.59
CA VAL A 122 12.18 -10.39 -9.84
C VAL A 122 13.49 -10.49 -9.08
N THR A 123 13.45 -10.88 -7.80
CA THR A 123 14.66 -11.02 -6.98
C THR A 123 15.61 -12.09 -7.53
N GLU A 124 15.08 -13.20 -8.04
CA GLU A 124 15.87 -14.27 -8.66
C GLU A 124 16.42 -13.84 -10.03
N ALA A 125 15.59 -13.22 -10.87
CA ALA A 125 15.98 -12.76 -12.20
C ALA A 125 17.08 -11.68 -12.16
N ALA A 126 17.06 -10.81 -11.14
CA ALA A 126 18.05 -9.76 -10.96
C ALA A 126 19.49 -10.29 -10.73
N SER A 127 19.67 -11.57 -10.38
CA SER A 127 20.98 -12.24 -10.28
C SER A 127 22.02 -11.45 -9.45
N LEU A 128 21.57 -10.80 -8.38
CA LEU A 128 22.36 -9.86 -7.58
C LEU A 128 23.51 -10.55 -6.85
N THR A 129 24.67 -9.89 -6.82
CA THR A 129 25.89 -10.35 -6.14
C THR A 129 26.17 -9.60 -4.85
N GLY A 130 25.37 -8.59 -4.51
CA GLY A 130 25.58 -7.72 -3.35
C GLY A 130 26.40 -6.48 -3.63
N LYS A 131 26.70 -6.21 -4.90
CA LYS A 131 27.53 -5.07 -5.34
C LYS A 131 26.77 -4.05 -6.17
N GLU A 132 25.63 -4.46 -6.71
CA GLU A 132 24.85 -3.70 -7.67
C GLU A 132 24.20 -2.47 -7.00
N ARG A 133 24.16 -1.38 -7.74
CA ARG A 133 23.37 -0.18 -7.46
C ARG A 133 22.12 -0.21 -8.34
N LEU A 134 20.97 -0.42 -7.71
CA LEU A 134 19.68 -0.63 -8.39
C LEU A 134 18.81 0.63 -8.37
N LEU A 135 18.03 0.84 -9.43
CA LEU A 135 16.99 1.85 -9.48
C LEU A 135 15.59 1.21 -9.57
N ASP A 136 14.75 1.44 -8.56
CA ASP A 136 13.35 1.03 -8.55
C ASP A 136 12.44 2.24 -8.83
N LEU A 137 11.94 2.32 -10.06
CA LEU A 137 11.01 3.37 -10.48
C LEU A 137 9.57 2.97 -10.16
N PHE A 138 8.79 3.92 -9.63
CA PHE A 138 7.44 3.68 -9.12
C PHE A 138 7.43 2.70 -7.93
N CYS A 139 8.41 2.87 -7.04
CA CYS A 139 8.70 1.93 -5.95
C CYS A 139 7.59 1.81 -4.90
N GLY A 140 6.62 2.75 -4.89
CA GLY A 140 5.56 2.81 -3.90
C GLY A 140 6.11 2.78 -2.47
N MET A 141 5.66 1.79 -1.70
CA MET A 141 6.04 1.56 -0.30
C MET A 141 7.31 0.70 -0.12
N GLY A 142 8.01 0.38 -1.22
CA GLY A 142 9.24 -0.44 -1.22
C GLY A 142 9.01 -1.94 -1.43
N ASN A 143 7.92 -2.33 -2.10
CA ASN A 143 7.54 -3.74 -2.27
C ASN A 143 8.59 -4.58 -3.02
N PHE A 144 9.32 -3.99 -3.98
CA PHE A 144 10.46 -4.63 -4.66
C PHE A 144 11.78 -4.14 -4.09
N SER A 145 11.89 -2.83 -3.85
CA SER A 145 13.12 -2.19 -3.39
C SER A 145 13.71 -2.86 -2.14
N LEU A 146 12.89 -3.18 -1.14
CA LEU A 146 13.36 -3.71 0.13
C LEU A 146 13.80 -5.19 0.06
N PRO A 147 13.04 -6.09 -0.60
CA PRO A 147 13.54 -7.41 -0.97
C PRO A 147 14.87 -7.39 -1.74
N LEU A 148 15.01 -6.48 -2.71
CA LEU A 148 16.23 -6.36 -3.51
C LEU A 148 17.39 -5.81 -2.67
N ALA A 149 17.12 -4.87 -1.75
CA ALA A 149 18.13 -4.29 -0.87
C ALA A 149 18.82 -5.31 0.04
N ALA A 150 18.13 -6.41 0.38
CA ALA A 150 18.74 -7.52 1.13
C ALA A 150 19.83 -8.27 0.35
N ARG A 151 19.92 -8.09 -0.98
CA ARG A 151 20.85 -8.79 -1.88
C ARG A 151 21.67 -7.88 -2.78
N ALA A 152 21.45 -6.57 -2.74
CA ALA A 152 22.14 -5.57 -3.56
C ALA A 152 23.13 -4.76 -2.72
N GLY A 153 24.05 -4.05 -3.39
CA GLY A 153 24.94 -3.09 -2.74
C GLY A 153 24.19 -1.84 -2.29
N ARG A 154 23.37 -1.27 -3.17
CA ARG A 154 22.51 -0.10 -2.88
C ARG A 154 21.24 -0.15 -3.72
N VAL A 155 20.13 0.31 -3.16
CA VAL A 155 18.85 0.45 -3.88
C VAL A 155 18.36 1.88 -3.76
N VAL A 156 17.94 2.46 -4.88
CA VAL A 156 17.34 3.79 -4.94
C VAL A 156 15.90 3.64 -5.45
N GLY A 157 14.92 3.97 -4.62
CA GLY A 157 13.50 3.97 -4.97
C GLY A 157 13.01 5.37 -5.32
N VAL A 158 12.22 5.48 -6.39
CA VAL A 158 11.56 6.73 -6.81
C VAL A 158 10.06 6.52 -6.91
N GLU A 159 9.29 7.41 -6.32
CA GLU A 159 7.82 7.40 -6.35
C GLU A 159 7.32 8.85 -6.26
N ASP A 160 6.26 9.19 -6.97
CA ASP A 160 5.74 10.56 -6.99
C ASP A 160 4.79 10.85 -5.82
N TYR A 161 4.23 9.80 -5.20
CA TYR A 161 3.30 9.93 -4.08
C TYR A 161 4.04 9.99 -2.73
N PRO A 162 4.07 11.15 -2.03
CA PRO A 162 4.90 11.33 -0.84
C PRO A 162 4.53 10.39 0.32
N SER A 163 3.25 10.04 0.49
CA SER A 163 2.82 9.11 1.52
C SER A 163 3.39 7.70 1.31
N SER A 164 3.51 7.25 0.06
CA SER A 164 4.17 5.97 -0.27
C SER A 164 5.64 6.00 0.12
N ILE A 165 6.35 7.09 -0.17
CA ILE A 165 7.76 7.27 0.23
C ILE A 165 7.93 7.32 1.75
N THR A 166 7.00 7.92 2.48
CA THR A 166 6.99 7.86 3.95
C THR A 166 6.88 6.43 4.45
N SER A 167 5.97 5.63 3.86
CA SER A 167 5.88 4.19 4.16
C SER A 167 7.17 3.46 3.79
N ALA A 168 7.75 3.71 2.61
CA ALA A 168 8.99 3.07 2.15
C ALA A 168 10.18 3.33 3.09
N ARG A 169 10.36 4.58 3.52
CA ARG A 169 11.39 4.96 4.49
C ARG A 169 11.15 4.31 5.86
N SER A 170 9.89 4.24 6.31
CA SER A 170 9.54 3.54 7.54
C SER A 170 9.85 2.06 7.45
N ASN A 171 9.46 1.41 6.35
CA ASN A 171 9.72 0.00 6.09
C ASN A 171 11.22 -0.28 6.00
N ALA A 172 12.00 0.60 5.36
CA ALA A 172 13.45 0.46 5.29
C ALA A 172 14.09 0.46 6.69
N ARG A 173 13.70 1.42 7.53
CA ARG A 173 14.16 1.50 8.92
C ARG A 173 13.73 0.28 9.73
N ASP A 174 12.45 -0.12 9.64
CA ASP A 174 11.88 -1.20 10.44
C ASP A 174 12.45 -2.58 10.03
N ASN A 175 12.95 -2.72 8.79
CA ASN A 175 13.60 -3.93 8.28
C ASN A 175 15.14 -3.80 8.19
N ALA A 176 15.73 -2.78 8.83
CA ALA A 176 17.18 -2.53 8.85
C ALA A 176 17.86 -2.45 7.46
N ALA A 177 17.13 -2.03 6.43
CA ALA A 177 17.63 -1.85 5.07
C ALA A 177 18.31 -0.48 4.88
N GLY A 178 19.45 -0.29 5.55
CA GLY A 178 20.21 0.97 5.54
C GLY A 178 20.84 1.34 4.19
N ASN A 179 20.83 0.42 3.23
CA ASN A 179 21.32 0.63 1.86
C ASN A 179 20.20 0.97 0.86
N ALA A 180 18.98 1.23 1.34
CA ALA A 180 17.83 1.62 0.51
C ALA A 180 17.46 3.10 0.73
N ASP A 181 17.56 3.90 -0.33
CA ASP A 181 17.24 5.33 -0.33
C ASP A 181 15.98 5.61 -1.16
N PHE A 182 15.11 6.52 -0.71
CA PHE A 182 13.79 6.75 -1.31
C PHE A 182 13.53 8.23 -1.59
N HIS A 183 13.10 8.55 -2.81
CA HIS A 183 12.89 9.92 -3.30
C HIS A 183 11.45 10.16 -3.76
N ALA A 184 10.81 11.18 -3.19
CA ALA A 184 9.48 11.65 -3.61
C ALA A 184 9.58 12.58 -4.82
N ARG A 185 9.53 12.02 -6.04
CA ARG A 185 9.60 12.77 -7.30
C ARG A 185 9.05 11.96 -8.49
N PRO A 186 8.67 12.61 -9.59
CA PRO A 186 8.32 11.91 -10.82
C PRO A 186 9.47 11.02 -11.31
N ALA A 187 9.15 9.84 -11.85
CA ALA A 187 10.14 8.97 -12.47
C ALA A 187 10.77 9.63 -13.72
N GLN A 188 10.01 10.48 -14.42
CA GLN A 188 10.51 11.30 -15.53
C GLN A 188 11.64 12.22 -15.03
N GLY A 189 12.82 12.08 -15.63
CA GLY A 189 14.01 12.87 -15.27
C GLY A 189 14.83 12.28 -14.11
N ALA A 190 14.21 11.51 -13.20
CA ALA A 190 14.91 10.94 -12.05
C ALA A 190 16.09 10.04 -12.42
N LEU A 191 15.97 9.23 -13.47
CA LEU A 191 17.09 8.39 -13.95
C LEU A 191 18.30 9.25 -14.34
N ALA A 192 18.09 10.32 -15.11
CA ALA A 192 19.18 11.18 -15.57
C ALA A 192 19.86 11.91 -14.41
N GLU A 193 19.07 12.44 -13.48
CA GLU A 193 19.57 13.14 -12.29
C GLU A 193 20.35 12.21 -11.36
N LEU A 194 19.78 11.05 -11.01
CA LEU A 194 20.37 10.12 -10.05
C LEU A 194 21.56 9.34 -10.65
N SER A 195 21.64 9.26 -11.98
CA SER A 195 22.80 8.71 -12.67
C SER A 195 24.04 9.62 -12.57
N ALA A 196 23.85 10.90 -12.28
CA ALA A 196 24.96 11.83 -12.03
C ALA A 196 25.71 11.51 -10.73
N GLU A 197 25.05 10.85 -9.77
CA GLU A 197 25.65 10.36 -8.52
C GLU A 197 26.35 9.00 -8.70
N GLY A 198 26.30 8.42 -9.91
CA GLY A 198 26.87 7.12 -10.27
C GLY A 198 25.93 6.36 -11.22
N PRO A 199 26.43 5.44 -12.05
CA PRO A 199 25.57 4.61 -12.89
C PRO A 199 24.73 3.63 -12.06
N PHE A 200 23.64 3.14 -12.66
CA PHE A 200 22.87 2.02 -12.14
C PHE A 200 23.21 0.76 -12.93
N ASP A 201 23.30 -0.37 -12.24
CA ASP A 201 23.62 -1.67 -12.84
C ASP A 201 22.36 -2.37 -13.38
N THR A 202 21.19 -2.03 -12.83
CA THR A 202 19.87 -2.56 -13.19
C THR A 202 18.78 -1.57 -12.79
#